data_AF-A0A413TBB2-F1
#
_entry.id   AF-A0A413TBB2-F1
#
_cell.length_a   1.000
_cell.length_b   1.000
_cell.length_c   1.000
_cell.angle_alpha   90.00
_cell.angle_beta   90.00
_cell.angle_gamma   90.00
#
_symmetry.space_group_name_H-M   'P 1'
#
loop_
_entity.id
_entity.type
_entity.pdbx_description
1 polymer ?
#
loop_
_entity_poly.entity_id
_entity_poly.type
_entity_poly.pdbx_seq_one_letter_code
_entity_poly.pdbx_strand_id
1 'polypeptide(L)' 'MSHSPVTVKRSLNELEAAGLIKRVCQGIGEQNRIYVLIPGKDDAALA' A
#
# COMPACT_ATOMS: atom_id res chain seq x y z
N MET A 1 19.67 -8.03 -0.20
CA MET A 1 18.77 -8.93 0.55
C MET A 1 17.44 -8.96 -0.17
N SER A 2 17.08 -10.07 -0.81
CA SER A 2 15.78 -10.22 -1.48
C SER A 2 14.86 -11.02 -0.58
N HIS A 3 13.71 -10.46 -0.23
CA HIS A 3 12.74 -11.12 0.63
C HIS A 3 11.98 -12.20 -0.14
N SER A 4 11.61 -13.29 0.55
CA SER A 4 10.77 -14.33 -0.03
C SER A 4 9.42 -13.74 -0.47
N PRO A 5 8.81 -14.21 -1.58
CA PRO A 5 7.48 -13.77 -2.01
C PRO A 5 6.40 -13.89 -0.93
N VAL A 6 6.55 -14.87 -0.02
CA VAL A 6 5.62 -15.08 1.11
C VAL A 6 5.75 -13.96 2.14
N THR A 7 6.98 -13.55 2.43
CA THR A 7 7.29 -12.45 3.36
C THR A 7 6.79 -11.12 2.81
N VAL A 8 7.00 -10.86 1.51
CA VAL A 8 6.52 -9.62 0.87
C VAL A 8 4.99 -9.51 0.95
N LYS A 9 4.25 -10.61 0.72
CA LYS A 9 2.78 -10.61 0.86
C LYS A 9 2.32 -10.31 2.29
N ARG A 10 2.99 -10.90 3.29
CA ARG A 10 2.69 -10.65 4.72
C ARG A 10 2.91 -9.19 5.07
N SER A 11 4.08 -8.64 4.73
CA SER A 11 4.40 -7.24 4.99
C SER A 11 3.42 -6.27 4.34
N LEU A 12 2.99 -6.54 3.10
CA LEU A 12 1.99 -5.69 2.46
C LEU A 12 0.62 -5.74 3.16
N ASN A 13 0.20 -6.89 3.68
CA ASN A 13 -1.05 -6.98 4.43
C ASN A 13 -0.95 -6.24 5.77
N GLU A 14 0.20 -6.33 6.45
CA GLU A 14 0.45 -5.61 7.70
C GLU A 14 0.43 -4.09 7.50
N LEU A 15 1.04 -3.61 6.41
CA LEU A 15 1.03 -2.19 6.06
C LEU A 15 -0.37 -1.67 5.69
N GLU A 16 -1.18 -2.49 5.02
CA GLU A 16 -2.58 -2.14 4.70
C GLU A 16 -3.43 -2.08 5.97
N ALA A 17 -3.29 -3.06 6.86
CA ALA A 17 -3.98 -3.09 8.15
C ALA A 17 -3.58 -1.93 9.07
N ALA A 18 -2.33 -1.47 8.98
CA ALA A 18 -1.84 -0.29 9.69
C ALA A 18 -2.30 1.04 9.07
N GLY A 19 -3.00 1.01 7.92
CA GLY A 19 -3.43 2.21 7.21
C GLY A 19 -2.28 3.01 6.59
N LEU A 20 -1.13 2.36 6.35
CA LEU A 20 0.06 3.01 5.76
C LEU A 20 0.09 2.91 4.24
N ILE A 21 -0.65 1.95 3.66
CA ILE A 21 -0.78 1.81 2.22
C ILE A 21 -2.24 1.58 1.83
N LYS A 22 -2.58 1.94 0.59
CA LYS A 22 -3.85 1.63 -0.06
C LYS A 22 -3.57 0.82 -1.32
N ARG A 23 -4.10 -0.40 -1.38
CA ARG A 23 -4.07 -1.23 -2.59
C ARG A 23 -5.31 -0.98 -3.44
N VAL A 24 -5.12 -0.82 -4.74
CA VAL A 24 -6.20 -0.67 -5.73
C VAL A 24 -6.07 -1.79 -6.76
N CYS A 25 -7.03 -2.72 -6.71
CA CYS A 25 -7.22 -3.72 -7.75
C CYS A 25 -7.91 -3.07 -8.95
N GLN A 26 -7.23 -2.99 -10.10
CA GLN A 26 -7.75 -2.30 -11.28
C GLN A 26 -8.60 -3.19 -12.21
N GLY A 27 -8.65 -4.49 -11.94
CA GLY A 27 -9.39 -5.46 -12.76
C GLY A 27 -8.48 -6.59 -13.25
N ILE A 28 -9.03 -7.46 -14.09
CA ILE A 28 -8.30 -8.60 -14.65
C ILE A 28 -7.42 -8.12 -15.81
N GLY A 29 -6.12 -8.38 -15.76
CA GLY A 29 -5.15 -8.03 -16.80
C GLY A 29 -4.39 -6.72 -16.57
N GLU A 30 -4.81 -5.91 -15.60
CA GLU A 30 -4.07 -4.72 -15.16
C GLU A 30 -3.25 -4.99 -13.90
N GLN A 31 -2.12 -4.29 -13.77
CA GLN A 31 -1.28 -4.40 -12.57
C GLN A 31 -1.96 -3.70 -11.38
N ASN A 32 -2.01 -4.38 -10.23
CA ASN A 32 -2.50 -3.77 -9.01
C ASN A 32 -1.60 -2.61 -8.59
N ARG A 33 -2.21 -1.45 -8.27
CA ARG A 33 -1.49 -0.27 -7.80
C ARG A 33 -1.46 -0.26 -6.27
N ILE A 34 -0.34 0.15 -5.69
CA ILE A 34 -0.17 0.33 -4.25
C ILE A 34 0.24 1.79 -4.01
N TYR A 35 -0.56 2.52 -3.26
CA TYR A 35 -0.30 3.91 -2.86
C TYR A 35 0.18 3.93 -1.42
N VAL A 36 1.23 4.70 -1.13
CA VAL A 36 1.70 4.92 0.24
C VAL A 36 0.98 6.14 0.80
N LEU A 37 0.38 5.97 1.97
CA LEU A 37 -0.27 7.05 2.71
C LEU A 37 0.80 7.71 3.57
N ILE A 38 1.06 9.00 3.34
CA ILE A 38 2.04 9.77 4.10
C ILE A 38 1.30 10.44 5.26
N PRO A 39 1.47 9.98 6.51
CA PRO A 39 0.82 10.59 7.66
C PRO A 39 1.24 12.06 7.77
N GLY A 40 0.26 12.94 7.98
CA GLY A 40 0.46 14.39 8.06
C GLY A 40 0.38 15.16 6.74
N LYS A 41 0.16 14.50 5.59
CA LYS A 41 -0.06 15.20 4.30
C LYS A 41 -1.54 15.42 3.96
N ASP A 42 -2.47 14.62 4.48
CA ASP A 42 -3.91 14.83 4.27
C ASP A 42 -4.44 16.09 4.97
N ASP A 43 -3.84 16.50 6.09
CA ASP A 43 -4.18 17.74 6.79
C ASP A 43 -3.66 18.99 6.04
N ALA A 44 -2.62 18.83 5.22
CA ALA A 44 -2.01 19.92 4.45
C ALA A 44 -2.72 20.22 3.12
N ALA A 45 -3.72 19.41 2.73
CA ALA A 45 -4.50 19.62 1.50
C ALA A 45 -5.85 20.33 1.75
N LEU A 46 -6.17 20.67 3.00
CA LEU A 46 -7.37 21.42 3.40
C LEU A 46 -7.03 22.77 4.04
N ALA A 47 -6.03 23.48 3.50
CA ALA A 47 -5.70 24.86 3.87
C ALA A 47 -5.58 25.75 2.62
#